data_AF-A0A421KAG1-F1
#
_entry.id   AF-A0A421KAG1-F1
#
_cell.length_a   1.000
_cell.length_b   1.000
_cell.length_c   1.000
_cell.angle_alpha   90.00
_cell.angle_beta   90.00
_cell.angle_gamma   90.00
#
_symmetry.space_group_name_H-M   'P 1'
#
loop_
_entity.id
_entity.type
_entity.pdbx_description
1 polymer ?
#
loop_
_entity_poly.entity_id
_entity_poly.type
_entity_poly.pdbx_seq_one_letter_code
_entity_poly.pdbx_strand_id
1 'polypeptide(L)'
;MHGMGYFSLIFILLTIACVTNYPKETMDPPWIPELTASSEESESVRPAADAEVPIFFSQEEVPAIDGDFDEWAGLDGPITRLAVYGGGHDPADAEAFFVLRTDGVNLYIYSRITDDVPNINYLPGSMAWRGDTLEVFFGTNTSKHKKYTNGDNQLRIVPRSKENPMEVDIVIISERPTMA
;
A
#
# COMPACT_ATOMS: atom_id res chain seq x y z
N MET A 1 1.64 -36.30 -69.37
CA MET A 1 2.42 -35.12 -68.95
C MET A 1 2.34 -35.00 -67.44
N HIS A 2 3.47 -34.69 -66.84
CA HIS A 2 3.85 -35.00 -65.46
C HIS A 2 3.04 -34.23 -64.42
N GLY A 3 2.62 -34.95 -63.37
CA GLY A 3 2.08 -34.38 -62.15
C GLY A 3 3.18 -33.74 -61.30
N MET A 4 2.87 -32.61 -60.67
CA MET A 4 3.77 -31.91 -59.76
C MET A 4 2.99 -31.62 -58.49
N GLY A 5 3.05 -32.56 -57.55
CA GLY A 5 2.55 -32.40 -56.19
C GLY A 5 3.62 -31.67 -55.37
N TYR A 6 3.26 -30.51 -54.80
CA TYR A 6 4.08 -29.85 -53.79
C TYR A 6 3.54 -30.18 -52.42
N PHE A 7 4.34 -30.95 -51.67
CA PHE A 7 4.18 -31.19 -50.24
C PHE A 7 4.26 -29.86 -49.49
N SER A 8 3.18 -29.50 -48.78
CA SER A 8 3.24 -28.43 -47.77
C SER A 8 4.04 -28.93 -46.57
N LEU A 9 5.18 -28.29 -46.32
CA LEU A 9 5.98 -28.48 -45.12
C LEU A 9 5.31 -27.72 -43.97
N ILE A 10 4.64 -28.44 -43.07
CA ILE A 10 4.10 -27.88 -41.83
C ILE A 10 5.29 -27.64 -40.88
N PHE A 11 5.65 -26.37 -40.70
CA PHE A 11 6.59 -25.94 -39.66
C PHE A 11 5.88 -26.02 -38.30
N ILE A 12 6.14 -27.08 -37.54
CA ILE A 12 5.73 -27.16 -36.14
C ILE A 12 6.74 -26.34 -35.33
N LEU A 13 6.38 -25.12 -34.96
CA LEU A 13 7.10 -24.31 -33.99
C LEU A 13 6.92 -24.95 -32.60
N LEU A 14 7.91 -25.71 -32.12
CA LEU A 14 7.98 -26.13 -30.72
C LEU A 14 8.31 -24.91 -29.86
N THR A 15 7.32 -24.34 -29.18
CA THR A 15 7.53 -23.39 -28.09
C THR A 15 7.99 -24.17 -26.86
N ILE A 16 9.30 -24.37 -26.72
CA ILE A 16 9.92 -24.82 -25.47
C ILE A 16 9.82 -23.65 -24.49
N ALA A 17 8.70 -23.57 -23.77
CA ALA A 17 8.60 -22.72 -22.60
C ALA A 17 9.55 -23.30 -21.54
N CYS A 18 10.68 -22.62 -21.33
CA CYS A 18 11.53 -22.85 -20.16
C CYS A 18 10.74 -22.46 -18.89
N VAL A 19 9.92 -23.38 -18.40
CA VAL A 19 9.34 -23.27 -17.06
C VAL A 19 10.41 -23.77 -16.08
N THR A 20 11.18 -22.84 -15.56
CA THR A 20 12.15 -23.13 -14.49
C THR A 20 11.40 -23.24 -13.17
N ASN A 21 11.02 -24.46 -12.79
CA ASN A 21 10.50 -24.77 -11.45
C ASN A 21 11.64 -24.88 -10.44
N TYR A 22 12.40 -23.80 -10.22
CA TYR A 22 13.29 -23.77 -9.06
C TYR A 22 12.47 -23.43 -7.81
N PRO A 23 12.53 -24.25 -6.75
CA PRO A 23 11.98 -23.84 -5.46
C PRO A 23 12.66 -22.52 -5.07
N LYS A 24 11.86 -21.52 -4.68
CA LYS A 24 12.40 -20.24 -4.18
C LYS A 24 13.25 -20.56 -2.94
N GLU A 25 14.57 -20.46 -3.08
CA GLU A 25 15.44 -20.41 -1.91
C GLU A 25 15.07 -19.20 -1.08
N THR A 26 14.89 -19.43 0.21
CA THR A 26 14.71 -18.37 1.19
C THR A 26 16.09 -17.73 1.37
N MET A 27 16.31 -16.59 0.72
CA MET A 27 17.50 -15.79 0.98
C MET A 27 17.29 -15.07 2.30
N ASP A 28 18.22 -15.24 3.25
CA ASP A 28 18.28 -14.35 4.40
C ASP A 28 18.44 -12.91 3.90
N PRO A 29 17.72 -11.93 4.47
CA PRO A 29 17.78 -10.55 4.02
C PRO A 29 19.26 -10.09 4.04
N PRO A 30 19.78 -9.52 2.94
CA PRO A 30 21.20 -9.26 2.77
C PRO A 30 21.78 -8.26 3.78
N TRP A 31 20.91 -7.58 4.54
CA TRP A 31 21.26 -6.64 5.58
C TRP A 31 20.08 -6.47 6.55
N ILE A 32 20.32 -6.70 7.84
CA ILE A 32 19.47 -6.24 8.93
C ILE A 32 20.28 -5.12 9.60
N PRO A 33 19.81 -3.86 9.60
CA PRO A 33 20.51 -2.81 10.33
C PRO A 33 20.68 -3.20 11.80
N GLU A 34 21.78 -2.77 12.42
CA GLU A 34 21.87 -2.84 13.88
C GLU A 34 20.69 -2.07 14.48
N LEU A 35 19.96 -2.71 15.41
CA LEU A 35 18.90 -2.07 16.19
C LEU A 35 19.50 -0.87 16.93
N THR A 36 19.15 0.34 16.50
CA THR A 36 19.54 1.58 17.18
C THR A 36 18.74 1.74 18.48
N ALA A 37 19.23 2.53 19.42
CA ALA A 37 18.56 2.76 20.72
C ALA A 37 17.09 3.24 20.60
N SER A 38 16.70 3.87 19.47
CA SER A 38 15.32 4.25 19.16
C SER A 38 14.37 3.06 18.96
N SER A 39 14.90 1.88 18.62
CA SER A 39 14.11 0.66 18.39
C SER A 39 13.61 -0.01 19.67
N GLU A 40 14.30 0.15 20.81
CA GLU A 40 13.87 -0.45 22.08
C GLU A 40 12.73 0.35 22.74
N GLU A 41 12.74 1.68 22.60
CA GLU A 41 11.68 2.55 23.13
C GLU A 41 10.40 2.46 22.26
N SER A 42 10.55 2.27 20.94
CA SER A 42 9.43 2.10 19.99
C SER A 42 8.74 0.73 20.06
N GLU A 43 9.41 -0.32 20.56
CA GLU A 43 8.78 -1.63 20.77
C GLU A 43 7.62 -1.57 21.79
N SER A 44 7.70 -0.70 22.79
CA SER A 44 6.70 -0.59 23.86
C SER A 44 5.35 0.00 23.42
N VAL A 45 5.29 0.62 22.24
CA VAL A 45 4.08 1.29 21.69
C VAL A 45 3.70 0.72 20.31
N ARG A 46 4.20 -0.45 19.96
CA ARG A 46 3.86 -1.13 18.71
C ARG A 46 2.41 -1.64 18.78
N PRO A 47 1.49 -1.20 17.91
CA PRO A 47 0.14 -1.73 17.90
C PRO A 47 0.16 -3.21 17.49
N ALA A 48 -0.78 -3.99 18.04
CA ALA A 48 -1.01 -5.36 17.59
C ALA A 48 -1.42 -5.38 16.11
N ALA A 49 -0.99 -6.39 15.36
CA ALA A 49 -1.29 -6.50 13.93
C ALA A 49 -2.80 -6.66 13.63
N ASP A 50 -3.58 -7.07 14.62
CA ASP A 50 -5.03 -7.22 14.60
C ASP A 50 -5.74 -6.26 15.56
N ALA A 51 -5.09 -5.12 15.89
CA ALA A 51 -5.72 -4.09 16.69
C ALA A 51 -6.99 -3.57 16.01
N GLU A 52 -8.09 -3.54 16.76
CA GLU A 52 -9.32 -2.88 16.33
C GLU A 52 -9.16 -1.36 16.44
N VAL A 53 -9.64 -0.65 15.42
CA VAL A 53 -9.51 0.80 15.31
C VAL A 53 -10.92 1.40 15.19
N PRO A 54 -11.24 2.47 15.93
CA PRO A 54 -12.53 3.13 15.80
C PRO A 54 -12.69 3.76 14.42
N ILE A 55 -13.90 3.65 13.87
CA ILE A 55 -14.37 4.45 12.73
C ILE A 55 -15.51 5.32 13.26
N PHE A 56 -15.34 6.63 13.21
CA PHE A 56 -16.32 7.58 13.72
C PHE A 56 -17.42 7.84 12.68
N PHE A 57 -18.68 7.86 13.12
CA PHE A 57 -19.80 8.03 12.20
C PHE A 57 -20.19 9.52 12.07
N SER A 58 -20.20 10.03 10.84
CA SER A 58 -20.55 11.40 10.47
C SER A 58 -22.02 11.47 10.04
N GLN A 59 -22.95 11.61 10.99
CA GLN A 59 -24.38 11.68 10.67
C GLN A 59 -24.81 13.03 10.09
N GLU A 60 -24.29 14.13 10.66
CA GLU A 60 -24.73 15.49 10.32
C GLU A 60 -23.56 16.34 9.78
N GLU A 61 -22.35 16.07 10.24
CA GLU A 61 -21.13 16.80 9.87
C GLU A 61 -20.24 15.92 9.02
N VAL A 62 -20.42 15.98 7.71
CA VAL A 62 -19.58 15.27 6.73
C VAL A 62 -18.26 16.04 6.56
N PRO A 63 -17.09 15.39 6.74
CA PRO A 63 -15.80 16.05 6.55
C PRO A 63 -15.65 16.61 5.13
N ALA A 64 -15.08 17.81 5.04
CA ALA A 64 -14.74 18.42 3.77
C ALA A 64 -13.35 17.94 3.31
N ILE A 65 -13.11 17.97 1.99
CA ILE A 65 -11.78 17.72 1.42
C ILE A 65 -11.22 19.06 0.92
N ASP A 66 -10.85 19.92 1.86
CA ASP A 66 -10.43 21.30 1.60
C ASP A 66 -9.08 21.69 2.24
N GLY A 67 -8.51 20.81 3.07
CA GLY A 67 -7.24 21.02 3.75
C GLY A 67 -7.36 21.77 5.08
N ASP A 68 -8.57 22.12 5.50
CA ASP A 68 -8.86 22.38 6.91
C ASP A 68 -9.00 21.01 7.61
N PHE A 69 -8.54 20.95 8.86
CA PHE A 69 -8.55 19.71 9.63
C PHE A 69 -9.14 19.89 11.04
N ASP A 70 -9.73 21.04 11.33
CA ASP A 70 -10.30 21.33 12.64
C ASP A 70 -11.42 20.34 13.01
N GLU A 71 -12.17 19.80 12.03
CA GLU A 71 -13.23 18.81 12.27
C GLU A 71 -12.72 17.43 12.71
N TRP A 72 -11.39 17.22 12.70
CA TRP A 72 -10.73 16.00 13.14
C TRP A 72 -10.13 16.13 14.54
N ALA A 73 -10.14 17.34 15.11
CA ALA A 73 -9.52 17.62 16.39
C ALA A 73 -10.14 16.80 17.54
N GLY A 74 -9.27 16.20 18.36
CA GLY A 74 -9.67 15.41 19.53
C GLY A 74 -10.15 13.98 19.22
N LEU A 75 -10.21 13.59 17.95
CA LEU A 75 -10.46 12.20 17.58
C LEU A 75 -9.17 11.38 17.72
N ASP A 76 -9.31 10.17 18.25
CA ASP A 76 -8.20 9.24 18.44
C ASP A 76 -8.13 8.22 17.29
N GLY A 77 -6.97 7.62 17.10
CA GLY A 77 -6.76 6.62 16.05
C GLY A 77 -5.35 6.04 16.03
N PRO A 78 -5.06 5.16 15.07
CA PRO A 78 -3.86 4.34 15.12
C PRO A 78 -2.64 5.11 14.62
N ILE A 79 -1.47 4.63 15.05
CA ILE A 79 -0.15 5.10 14.61
C ILE A 79 0.61 3.96 13.92
N THR A 80 1.39 4.29 12.89
CA THR A 80 2.15 3.28 12.12
C THR A 80 3.52 3.02 12.74
N ARG A 81 3.56 2.31 13.88
CA ARG A 81 4.82 1.88 14.52
C ARG A 81 5.20 0.43 14.21
N LEU A 82 4.37 -0.27 13.44
CA LEU A 82 4.62 -1.64 13.04
C LEU A 82 5.54 -1.66 11.81
N ALA A 83 6.85 -1.76 12.03
CA ALA A 83 7.80 -2.03 10.95
C ALA A 83 7.62 -3.48 10.44
N VAL A 84 7.38 -3.63 9.13
CA VAL A 84 7.11 -4.94 8.49
C VAL A 84 8.33 -5.45 7.69
N TYR A 85 9.23 -4.58 7.26
CA TYR A 85 10.41 -4.95 6.49
C TYR A 85 11.58 -3.98 6.72
N GLY A 86 12.75 -4.53 7.10
CA GLY A 86 14.03 -3.81 7.16
C GLY A 86 14.13 -2.72 8.23
N GLY A 87 14.56 -3.11 9.45
CA GLY A 87 14.99 -2.18 10.50
C GLY A 87 13.99 -1.85 11.59
N GLY A 88 14.45 -1.08 12.57
CA GLY A 88 13.61 -0.51 13.64
C GLY A 88 12.77 0.66 13.15
N HIS A 89 11.72 1.01 13.88
CA HIS A 89 10.90 2.19 13.63
C HIS A 89 11.48 3.40 14.37
N ASP A 90 11.71 4.50 13.66
CA ASP A 90 11.96 5.82 14.25
C ASP A 90 10.77 6.74 13.94
N PRO A 91 10.02 7.22 14.96
CA PRO A 91 8.91 8.14 14.75
C PRO A 91 9.29 9.47 14.07
N ALA A 92 10.56 9.87 14.13
CA ALA A 92 11.02 11.08 13.45
C ALA A 92 11.20 10.85 11.94
N ASP A 93 11.66 9.66 11.54
CA ASP A 93 11.96 9.32 10.15
C ASP A 93 10.68 9.09 9.32
N ALA A 94 9.72 8.33 9.85
CA ALA A 94 8.47 8.06 9.15
C ALA A 94 7.37 7.53 10.10
N GLU A 95 6.42 8.38 10.49
CA GLU A 95 5.25 7.97 11.28
C GLU A 95 3.98 8.63 10.78
N ALA A 96 2.91 7.85 10.65
CA ALA A 96 1.58 8.35 10.34
C ALA A 96 0.63 8.06 11.50
N PHE A 97 -0.15 9.08 11.88
CA PHE A 97 -1.35 8.97 12.70
C PHE A 97 -2.57 9.06 11.79
N PHE A 98 -3.57 8.20 12.01
CA PHE A 98 -4.79 8.17 11.20
C PHE A 98 -6.02 8.43 12.04
N VAL A 99 -7.04 9.02 11.42
CA VAL A 99 -8.42 9.02 11.92
C VAL A 99 -9.34 8.61 10.78
N LEU A 100 -10.29 7.72 11.08
CA LEU A 100 -11.24 7.21 10.09
C LEU A 100 -12.65 7.68 10.44
N ARG A 101 -13.34 8.25 9.44
CA ARG A 101 -14.75 8.66 9.54
C ARG A 101 -15.58 8.02 8.43
N THR A 102 -16.88 7.83 8.66
CA THR A 102 -17.82 7.38 7.61
C THR A 102 -19.20 7.99 7.78
N ASP A 103 -19.88 8.29 6.68
CA ASP A 103 -21.30 8.66 6.63
C ASP A 103 -22.21 7.46 6.26
N GLY A 104 -21.64 6.26 6.17
CA GLY A 104 -22.31 5.04 5.68
C GLY A 104 -22.28 4.86 4.16
N VAL A 105 -21.77 5.84 3.40
CA VAL A 105 -21.59 5.79 1.95
C VAL A 105 -20.10 5.90 1.58
N ASN A 106 -19.38 6.79 2.25
CA ASN A 106 -18.00 7.16 2.02
C ASN A 106 -17.14 6.81 3.25
N LEU A 107 -15.88 6.47 3.01
CA LEU A 107 -14.84 6.41 4.03
C LEU A 107 -13.96 7.66 3.88
N TYR A 108 -13.87 8.44 4.95
CA TYR A 108 -13.03 9.62 5.05
C TYR A 108 -11.80 9.27 5.88
N ILE A 109 -10.63 9.65 5.38
CA ILE A 109 -9.35 9.31 5.98
C ILE A 109 -8.61 10.63 6.22
N TYR A 110 -8.32 10.89 7.49
CA TYR A 110 -7.34 11.89 7.88
C TYR A 110 -6.03 11.19 8.23
N SER A 111 -4.92 11.76 7.78
CA SER A 111 -3.59 11.29 8.13
C SER A 111 -2.67 12.47 8.45
N ARG A 112 -2.00 12.40 9.59
CA ARG A 112 -0.91 13.30 9.94
C ARG A 112 0.40 12.52 9.89
N ILE A 113 1.31 12.96 9.04
CA ILE A 113 2.57 12.28 8.75
C ILE A 113 3.72 13.10 9.31
N THR A 114 4.69 12.44 9.92
CA THR A 114 5.98 12.99 10.32
C THR A 114 7.05 12.27 9.50
N ASP A 115 7.95 13.06 8.92
CA ASP A 115 9.09 12.62 8.12
C ASP A 115 10.13 13.74 8.22
N ASP A 116 11.34 13.40 8.66
CA ASP A 116 12.42 14.37 8.88
C ASP A 116 13.16 14.75 7.58
N VAL A 117 13.10 13.89 6.56
CA VAL A 117 13.72 14.09 5.25
C VAL A 117 12.72 13.74 4.14
N PRO A 118 11.64 14.52 3.97
CA PRO A 118 10.64 14.24 2.94
C PRO A 118 11.27 14.39 1.55
N ASN A 119 11.05 13.39 0.71
CA ASN A 119 11.55 13.29 -0.65
C ASN A 119 10.41 13.47 -1.65
N ILE A 120 10.76 14.11 -2.77
CA ILE A 120 9.85 14.10 -3.91
C ILE A 120 9.99 12.74 -4.57
N ASN A 121 8.93 11.96 -4.50
CA ASN A 121 8.86 10.71 -5.19
C ASN A 121 8.62 11.01 -6.68
N TYR A 122 9.51 10.60 -7.57
CA TYR A 122 9.35 10.75 -9.03
C TYR A 122 8.91 9.45 -9.71
N LEU A 123 8.71 8.39 -8.93
CA LEU A 123 8.34 7.09 -9.48
C LEU A 123 6.87 7.11 -9.93
N PRO A 124 6.53 6.35 -10.98
CA PRO A 124 5.15 6.17 -11.40
C PRO A 124 4.35 5.43 -10.31
N GLY A 125 3.03 5.59 -10.32
CA GLY A 125 2.14 5.06 -9.29
C GLY A 125 2.32 3.57 -8.97
N SER A 126 2.70 2.72 -9.94
CA SER A 126 2.96 1.29 -9.73
C SER A 126 4.26 0.97 -8.99
N MET A 127 5.19 1.92 -8.91
CA MET A 127 6.50 1.79 -8.23
C MET A 127 6.69 2.79 -7.10
N ALA A 128 5.71 3.68 -6.88
CA ALA A 128 5.82 4.75 -5.89
C ALA A 128 6.03 4.25 -4.46
N TRP A 129 5.62 3.01 -4.13
CA TRP A 129 5.91 2.35 -2.84
C TRP A 129 7.39 2.31 -2.44
N ARG A 130 8.32 2.58 -3.38
CA ARG A 130 9.78 2.61 -3.13
C ARG A 130 10.29 3.95 -2.63
N GLY A 131 9.45 4.96 -2.52
CA GLY A 131 9.77 6.25 -1.94
C GLY A 131 8.62 6.72 -1.07
N ASP A 132 8.68 7.98 -0.64
CA ASP A 132 7.73 8.51 0.34
C ASP A 132 6.31 8.47 -0.24
N THR A 133 5.47 7.70 0.44
CA THR A 133 4.10 7.40 0.08
C THR A 133 3.31 7.02 1.31
N LEU A 134 2.01 7.35 1.27
CA LEU A 134 1.03 6.80 2.19
C LEU A 134 0.28 5.69 1.46
N GLU A 135 0.12 4.53 2.10
CA GLU A 135 -0.70 3.44 1.57
C GLU A 135 -1.77 3.03 2.59
N VAL A 136 -3.01 2.93 2.12
CA VAL A 136 -4.14 2.44 2.92
C VAL A 136 -4.73 1.23 2.21
N PHE A 137 -4.83 0.13 2.95
CA PHE A 137 -5.41 -1.13 2.50
C PHE A 137 -6.74 -1.31 3.23
N PHE A 138 -7.83 -1.48 2.49
CA PHE A 138 -9.16 -1.60 3.08
C PHE A 138 -10.03 -2.54 2.25
N GLY A 139 -10.95 -3.22 2.91
CA GLY A 139 -11.85 -4.15 2.26
C GLY A 139 -13.06 -4.48 3.10
N THR A 140 -14.09 -5.02 2.45
CA THR A 140 -15.31 -5.46 3.13
C THR A 140 -15.25 -6.93 3.54
N ASN A 141 -14.28 -7.69 3.01
CA ASN A 141 -14.02 -9.06 3.44
C ASN A 141 -13.12 -9.06 4.68
N THR A 142 -13.72 -9.23 5.85
CA THR A 142 -13.00 -9.25 7.13
C THR A 142 -12.25 -10.55 7.43
N SER A 143 -12.37 -11.57 6.56
CA SER A 143 -11.64 -12.82 6.74
C SER A 143 -10.18 -12.69 6.34
N LYS A 144 -9.26 -13.28 7.12
CA LYS A 144 -7.83 -13.28 6.80
C LYS A 144 -7.58 -14.01 5.47
N HIS A 145 -6.92 -13.33 4.53
CA HIS A 145 -6.56 -13.89 3.23
C HIS A 145 -5.19 -13.38 2.77
N LYS A 146 -4.54 -14.11 1.84
CA LYS A 146 -3.16 -13.82 1.37
C LYS A 146 -3.11 -13.06 0.04
N LYS A 147 -4.24 -12.94 -0.64
CA LYS A 147 -4.39 -12.27 -1.94
C LYS A 147 -5.65 -11.45 -1.88
N TYR A 148 -5.66 -10.31 -2.57
CA TYR A 148 -6.85 -9.49 -2.71
C TYR A 148 -8.02 -10.36 -3.18
N THR A 149 -9.16 -10.09 -2.59
CA THR A 149 -10.46 -10.67 -2.88
C THR A 149 -11.46 -9.57 -3.18
N ASN A 150 -12.66 -9.98 -3.59
CA ASN A 150 -13.66 -9.04 -4.04
C ASN A 150 -14.03 -8.07 -2.90
N GLY A 151 -13.92 -6.78 -3.16
CA GLY A 151 -14.13 -5.72 -2.18
C GLY A 151 -12.85 -5.19 -1.53
N ASP A 152 -11.69 -5.80 -1.77
CA ASP A 152 -10.41 -5.30 -1.28
C ASP A 152 -9.84 -4.24 -2.23
N ASN A 153 -9.31 -3.18 -1.63
CA ASN A 153 -8.79 -2.01 -2.29
C ASN A 153 -7.51 -1.54 -1.61
N GLN A 154 -6.69 -0.87 -2.41
CA GLN A 154 -5.55 -0.09 -1.95
C GLN A 154 -5.64 1.32 -2.52
N LEU A 155 -5.48 2.27 -1.61
CA LEU A 155 -5.24 3.67 -1.92
C LEU A 155 -3.77 3.95 -1.68
N ARG A 156 -3.10 4.56 -2.65
CA ARG A 156 -1.76 5.12 -2.49
C ARG A 156 -1.80 6.61 -2.78
N ILE A 157 -1.25 7.40 -1.87
CA ILE A 157 -1.10 8.85 -1.98
C ILE A 157 0.40 9.15 -2.08
N VAL A 158 0.79 9.82 -3.16
CA VAL A 158 2.20 10.10 -3.48
C VAL A 158 2.41 11.62 -3.47
N PRO A 159 3.13 12.19 -2.49
CA PRO A 159 3.47 13.60 -2.51
C PRO A 159 4.40 13.94 -3.69
N ARG A 160 4.06 15.00 -4.42
CA ARG A 160 4.83 15.48 -5.59
C ARG A 160 5.52 16.82 -5.35
N SER A 161 5.21 17.51 -4.25
CA SER A 161 5.86 18.76 -3.85
C SER A 161 6.17 18.74 -2.35
N LYS A 162 7.27 19.40 -1.96
CA LYS A 162 7.59 19.67 -0.55
C LYS A 162 6.92 20.96 -0.04
N GLU A 163 6.48 21.81 -0.96
CA GLU A 163 5.96 23.14 -0.72
C GLU A 163 4.43 23.20 -0.83
N ASN A 164 3.84 22.32 -1.65
CA ASN A 164 2.40 22.25 -1.88
C ASN A 164 1.84 20.89 -1.46
N PRO A 165 1.19 20.78 -0.27
CA PRO A 165 0.65 19.52 0.23
C PRO A 165 -0.54 18.98 -0.60
N MET A 166 -1.13 19.80 -1.46
CA MET A 166 -2.22 19.39 -2.34
C MET A 166 -1.72 18.81 -3.67
N GLU A 167 -0.42 18.91 -3.95
CA GLU A 167 0.18 18.32 -5.14
C GLU A 167 0.52 16.85 -4.87
N VAL A 168 -0.49 16.00 -5.05
CA VAL A 168 -0.40 14.55 -4.81
C VAL A 168 -0.91 13.77 -6.01
N ASP A 169 -0.30 12.62 -6.26
CA ASP A 169 -0.92 11.60 -7.11
C ASP A 169 -1.70 10.62 -6.24
N ILE A 170 -2.93 10.34 -6.66
CA ILE A 170 -3.78 9.33 -6.06
C ILE A 170 -3.83 8.10 -6.98
N VAL A 171 -3.43 6.96 -6.47
CA VAL A 171 -3.45 5.68 -7.18
C VAL A 171 -4.39 4.74 -6.45
N ILE A 172 -5.40 4.25 -7.17
CA ILE A 172 -6.35 3.27 -6.65
C ILE A 172 -6.08 1.93 -7.32
N ILE A 173 -5.84 0.92 -6.49
CA ILE A 173 -5.63 -0.47 -6.92
C ILE A 173 -6.77 -1.28 -6.32
N SER A 174 -7.71 -1.69 -7.15
CA SER A 174 -8.80 -2.58 -6.78
C SER A 174 -8.59 -3.95 -7.43
N GLU A 175 -9.12 -5.02 -6.82
CA GLU A 175 -9.25 -6.27 -7.57
C GLU A 175 -10.10 -6.01 -8.82
N ARG A 176 -9.63 -6.46 -9.98
CA ARG A 176 -10.50 -6.50 -11.17
C ARG A 176 -11.42 -7.70 -11.00
N PRO A 177 -12.74 -7.57 -11.19
CA PRO A 177 -13.60 -8.74 -11.26
C PRO A 177 -13.03 -9.66 -12.34
N THR A 178 -12.64 -10.87 -11.95
CA THR A 178 -12.38 -11.93 -12.93
C THR A 178 -13.66 -12.07 -13.72
N MET A 179 -13.64 -11.70 -15.00
CA MET A 179 -14.76 -11.97 -15.88
C MET A 179 -14.96 -13.49 -15.88
N ALA A 180 -16.05 -13.92 -15.27
CA ALA A 180 -16.51 -15.31 -15.27
C ALA A 180 -17.00 -15.69 -16.67
#